data_AF-A0A349VVZ4-F1
#
_entry.id   AF-A0A349VVZ4-F1
#
_cell.length_a   1.000
_cell.length_b   1.000
_cell.length_c   1.000
_cell.angle_alpha   90.00
_cell.angle_beta   90.00
_cell.angle_gamma   90.00
#
_symmetry.space_group_name_H-M   'P 1'
#
loop_
_entity.id
_entity.type
_entity.pdbx_description
1 polymer ?
#
loop_
_entity_poly.entity_id
_entity_poly.type
_entity_poly.pdbx_seq_one_letter_code
_entity_poly.pdbx_strand_id
1 'polypeptide(L)'
;KNQLLEDKQLKQELSLKQKELTSHTLNLIRNNQFLEELRDELKGMVKDERRDQKRQMQKLVLQINENITQGIHWKEFMGTFEKVHHSFFEKLIQRFPDLTAADMRLIALLKINLNNINIAVLLGISQDSLRVARHRLRKKLRLEQGEDLAGYLVGIS
;
A
#
# COMPACT_ATOMS: atom_id res chain seq x y z
N LYS A 1 -21.18 -36.64 -15.28
CA LYS A 1 -19.77 -36.20 -15.11
C LYS A 1 -19.65 -34.69 -14.93
N ASN A 2 -20.38 -33.85 -15.69
CA ASN A 2 -20.40 -32.38 -15.48
C ASN A 2 -20.97 -31.93 -14.13
N GLN A 3 -22.08 -32.50 -13.66
CA GLN A 3 -22.69 -32.08 -12.38
C GLN A 3 -21.77 -32.22 -11.16
N LEU A 4 -20.93 -33.25 -11.08
CA LEU A 4 -19.98 -33.41 -9.97
C LEU A 4 -18.82 -32.40 -10.03
N LEU A 5 -18.43 -31.98 -11.23
CA LEU A 5 -17.42 -30.93 -11.42
C LEU A 5 -18.00 -29.57 -11.05
N GLU A 6 -19.23 -29.31 -11.47
CA GLU A 6 -19.97 -28.08 -11.20
C GLU A 6 -20.28 -27.92 -9.71
N ASP A 7 -20.71 -29.00 -9.04
CA ASP A 7 -20.95 -29.01 -7.59
C ASP A 7 -19.65 -28.83 -6.79
N LYS A 8 -18.53 -29.39 -7.28
CA LYS A 8 -17.20 -29.17 -6.69
C LYS A 8 -16.73 -27.72 -6.88
N GLN A 9 -16.97 -27.12 -8.05
CA GLN A 9 -16.65 -25.72 -8.33
C GLN A 9 -17.47 -24.78 -7.46
N LEU A 10 -18.79 -24.99 -7.34
CA LEU A 10 -19.66 -24.20 -6.47
C LEU A 10 -19.21 -24.27 -4.99
N LYS A 11 -18.88 -25.47 -4.50
CA LYS A 11 -18.37 -25.63 -3.12
C LYS A 11 -17.04 -24.91 -2.91
N GLN A 12 -16.16 -24.94 -3.91
CA GLN A 12 -14.90 -24.23 -3.86
C GLN A 12 -15.12 -22.71 -3.85
N GLU A 13 -16.03 -22.20 -4.67
CA GLU A 13 -16.40 -20.79 -4.72
C GLU A 13 -17.05 -20.33 -3.42
N LEU A 14 -17.98 -21.10 -2.85
CA LEU A 14 -18.56 -20.83 -1.53
C LEU A 14 -17.50 -20.79 -0.43
N SER A 15 -16.53 -21.72 -0.46
CA SER A 15 -15.42 -21.72 0.49
C SER A 15 -14.54 -20.48 0.35
N LEU A 16 -14.28 -20.03 -0.88
CA LEU A 16 -13.54 -18.79 -1.14
C LEU A 16 -14.31 -17.57 -0.63
N LYS A 17 -15.60 -17.48 -0.91
CA LYS A 17 -16.48 -16.40 -0.43
C LYS A 17 -16.56 -16.35 1.10
N GLN A 18 -16.62 -17.51 1.76
CA GLN A 18 -16.60 -17.59 3.22
C GLN A 18 -15.26 -17.12 3.82
N LYS A 19 -14.14 -17.41 3.15
CA LYS A 19 -12.81 -16.93 3.54
C LYS A 19 -12.70 -15.42 3.35
N GLU A 20 -13.16 -14.89 2.20
CA GLU A 20 -13.23 -13.46 1.94
C GLU A 20 -14.05 -12.75 3.03
N LEU A 21 -15.25 -13.26 3.34
CA LEU A 21 -16.13 -12.67 4.36
C LEU A 21 -15.49 -12.68 5.76
N THR A 22 -14.87 -13.80 6.14
CA THR A 22 -14.16 -13.90 7.42
C THR A 22 -13.00 -12.90 7.49
N SER A 23 -12.21 -12.81 6.41
CA SER A 23 -11.10 -11.87 6.32
C SER A 23 -11.56 -10.42 6.40
N HIS A 24 -12.65 -10.08 5.70
CA HIS A 24 -13.27 -8.75 5.80
C HIS A 24 -13.77 -8.45 7.21
N THR A 25 -14.45 -9.40 7.86
CA THR A 25 -14.96 -9.22 9.24
C THR A 25 -13.82 -9.00 10.23
N LEU A 26 -12.73 -9.78 10.11
CA LEU A 26 -11.55 -9.60 10.95
C LEU A 26 -10.86 -8.25 10.70
N ASN A 27 -10.79 -7.79 9.45
CA ASN A 27 -10.26 -6.46 9.13
C ASN A 27 -11.13 -5.34 9.74
N LEU A 28 -12.46 -5.49 9.73
CA LEU A 28 -13.36 -4.53 10.38
C LEU A 28 -13.14 -4.49 11.90
N ILE A 29 -13.04 -5.64 12.56
CA ILE A 29 -12.76 -5.72 14.00
C ILE A 29 -11.42 -5.05 14.32
N ARG A 30 -10.36 -5.37 13.55
CA ARG A 30 -9.03 -4.78 13.71
C ARG A 30 -9.05 -3.26 13.53
N ASN A 31 -9.78 -2.76 12.53
CA ASN A 31 -9.92 -1.32 12.28
C ASN A 31 -10.65 -0.62 13.44
N ASN A 32 -11.74 -1.21 13.94
CA ASN A 32 -12.47 -0.65 15.08
C ASN A 32 -11.60 -0.62 16.33
N GLN A 33 -10.88 -1.70 16.65
CA GLN A 33 -9.95 -1.77 17.78
C GLN A 33 -8.87 -0.68 17.67
N PHE A 34 -8.27 -0.54 16.49
CA PHE A 34 -7.27 0.50 16.25
C PHE A 34 -7.83 1.92 16.45
N LEU A 35 -9.05 2.20 15.98
CA LEU A 35 -9.70 3.49 16.20
C LEU A 35 -10.03 3.74 17.67
N GLU A 36 -10.38 2.71 18.44
CA GLU A 36 -10.58 2.83 19.88
C GLU A 36 -9.27 3.16 20.61
N GLU A 37 -8.17 2.45 20.29
CA GLU A 37 -6.84 2.73 20.83
C GLU A 37 -6.40 4.17 20.52
N LEU A 38 -6.57 4.61 19.26
CA LEU A 38 -6.24 5.96 18.83
C LEU A 38 -7.05 7.01 19.60
N ARG A 39 -8.36 6.77 19.75
CA ARG A 39 -9.27 7.66 20.50
C ARG A 39 -8.83 7.80 21.95
N ASP A 40 -8.43 6.71 22.59
CA ASP A 40 -8.05 6.71 23.99
C ASP A 40 -6.65 7.34 24.21
N GLU A 41 -5.70 7.14 23.29
CA GLU A 41 -4.42 7.85 23.28
C GLU A 41 -4.62 9.37 23.09
N LEU A 42 -5.50 9.78 22.17
CA LEU A 42 -5.89 11.20 21.99
C LEU A 42 -6.54 11.81 23.23
N LYS A 43 -7.46 11.09 23.90
CA LYS A 43 -8.05 11.55 25.17
C LYS A 43 -6.99 11.73 26.26
N GLY A 44 -5.99 10.85 26.30
CA GLY A 44 -4.85 10.98 27.20
C GLY A 44 -4.06 12.27 26.95
N MET A 45 -3.79 12.58 25.67
CA MET A 45 -3.07 13.79 25.27
C MET A 45 -3.84 15.07 25.58
N VAL A 46 -5.17 15.09 25.38
CA VAL A 46 -6.01 16.26 25.70
C VAL A 46 -6.01 16.56 27.21
N LYS A 47 -5.81 15.54 28.05
CA LYS A 47 -5.71 15.68 29.51
C LYS A 47 -4.30 15.98 30.01
N ASP A 48 -3.27 15.89 29.17
CA ASP A 48 -1.87 16.09 29.55
C ASP A 48 -1.49 17.56 29.40
N GLU A 49 -1.25 18.25 30.52
CA GLU A 49 -0.86 19.67 30.56
C GLU A 49 0.61 19.91 30.16
N ARG A 50 1.37 18.85 29.85
CA ARG A 50 2.80 18.93 29.52
C ARG A 50 3.06 19.40 28.08
N ARG A 51 4.19 20.09 27.88
CA ARG A 51 4.61 20.69 26.58
C ARG A 51 5.12 19.69 25.51
N ASP A 52 5.00 18.37 25.71
CA ASP A 52 5.56 17.36 24.79
C ASP A 52 4.56 16.81 23.75
N GLN A 53 3.44 17.52 23.55
CA GLN A 53 2.36 17.14 22.64
C GLN A 53 2.82 16.90 21.19
N LYS A 54 3.85 17.62 20.73
CA LYS A 54 4.39 17.46 19.37
C LYS A 54 4.95 16.05 19.14
N ARG A 55 5.69 15.51 20.10
CA ARG A 55 6.29 14.17 19.99
C ARG A 55 5.22 13.08 20.03
N GLN A 56 4.22 13.23 20.91
CA GLN A 56 3.08 12.33 20.99
C GLN A 56 2.24 12.34 19.70
N MET A 57 2.01 13.51 19.10
CA MET A 57 1.32 13.62 17.79
C MET A 57 2.10 12.93 16.67
N GLN A 58 3.42 13.06 16.64
CA GLN A 58 4.25 12.38 15.65
C GLN A 58 4.17 10.85 15.78
N LYS A 59 4.10 10.33 17.01
CA LYS A 59 3.91 8.90 17.27
C LYS A 59 2.55 8.40 16.78
N LEU A 60 1.47 9.13 17.07
CA LEU A 60 0.13 8.81 16.56
C LEU A 60 0.08 8.76 15.03
N VAL A 61 0.69 9.73 14.37
CA VAL A 61 0.77 9.74 12.90
C VAL A 61 1.51 8.50 12.39
N LEU A 62 2.59 8.07 13.05
CA LEU A 62 3.30 6.84 12.69
C LEU A 62 2.40 5.60 12.83
N GLN A 63 1.68 5.46 13.96
CA GLN A 63 0.76 4.35 14.21
C GLN A 63 -0.38 4.29 13.18
N ILE A 64 -0.95 5.44 12.80
CA ILE A 64 -1.96 5.55 11.75
C ILE A 64 -1.40 5.07 10.41
N ASN A 65 -0.20 5.55 10.04
CA ASN A 65 0.43 5.19 8.78
C ASN A 65 0.74 3.68 8.71
N GLU A 66 1.20 3.09 9.82
CA GLU A 66 1.41 1.64 9.96
C GLU A 66 0.10 0.85 9.81
N ASN A 67 -0.98 1.29 10.46
CA ASN A 67 -2.27 0.61 10.35
C ASN A 67 -2.84 0.66 8.91
N ILE A 68 -2.77 1.83 8.26
CA ILE A 68 -3.17 2.02 6.86
C ILE A 68 -2.38 1.08 5.95
N THR A 69 -1.06 1.02 6.11
CA THR A 69 -0.22 0.13 5.28
C THR A 69 -0.42 -1.36 5.58
N GLN A 70 -0.74 -1.74 6.81
CA GLN A 70 -1.09 -3.12 7.17
C GLN A 70 -2.49 -3.54 6.69
N GLY A 71 -3.41 -2.60 6.47
CA GLY A 71 -4.73 -2.87 5.87
C GLY A 71 -4.64 -3.19 4.37
N ILE A 72 -3.53 -2.83 3.74
CA ILE A 72 -3.28 -3.10 2.34
C ILE A 72 -2.49 -4.40 2.22
N HIS A 73 -3.11 -5.40 1.60
CA HIS A 73 -2.49 -6.68 1.29
C HIS A 73 -1.46 -6.53 0.16
N TRP A 74 -0.36 -5.84 0.42
CA TRP A 74 0.68 -5.52 -0.55
C TRP A 74 1.23 -6.76 -1.26
N LYS A 75 1.30 -7.91 -0.57
CA LYS A 75 1.74 -9.17 -1.18
C LYS A 75 0.77 -9.64 -2.26
N GLU A 76 -0.54 -9.54 -2.02
CA GLU A 76 -1.58 -9.93 -2.98
C GLU A 76 -1.66 -8.93 -4.14
N PHE A 77 -1.56 -7.63 -3.83
CA PHE A 77 -1.47 -6.59 -4.84
C PHE A 77 -0.28 -6.81 -5.77
N MET A 78 0.93 -7.02 -5.22
CA MET A 78 2.14 -7.24 -6.03
C MET A 78 2.04 -8.54 -6.83
N GLY A 79 1.50 -9.62 -6.25
CA GLY A 79 1.28 -10.87 -6.98
C GLY A 79 0.26 -10.74 -8.10
N THR A 80 -0.76 -9.90 -7.95
CA THR A 80 -1.73 -9.59 -9.01
C THR A 80 -1.11 -8.69 -10.07
N PHE A 81 -0.36 -7.68 -9.65
CA PHE A 81 0.37 -6.77 -10.54
C PHE A 81 1.35 -7.55 -11.44
N GLU A 82 2.11 -8.49 -10.88
CA GLU A 82 3.10 -9.28 -11.63
C GLU A 82 2.45 -10.26 -12.62
N LYS A 83 1.24 -10.74 -12.34
CA LYS A 83 0.44 -11.51 -13.30
C LYS A 83 -0.01 -10.67 -14.50
N VAL A 84 -0.32 -9.39 -14.29
CA VAL A 84 -0.75 -8.46 -15.35
C VAL A 84 0.46 -7.87 -16.10
N HIS A 85 1.55 -7.59 -15.38
CA HIS A 85 2.77 -6.98 -15.89
C HIS A 85 3.94 -7.94 -15.73
N HIS A 86 3.96 -8.98 -16.57
CA HIS A 86 4.95 -10.04 -16.50
C HIS A 86 6.39 -9.51 -16.63
N SER A 87 7.29 -10.02 -15.78
CA SER A 87 8.72 -9.65 -15.74
C SER A 87 9.03 -8.16 -15.55
N PHE A 88 8.05 -7.33 -15.18
CA PHE A 88 8.27 -5.89 -15.01
C PHE A 88 9.27 -5.61 -13.88
N PHE A 89 9.08 -6.21 -12.70
CA PHE A 89 9.98 -6.03 -11.57
C PHE A 89 11.34 -6.68 -11.80
N GLU A 90 11.39 -7.82 -12.48
CA GLU A 90 12.66 -8.48 -12.84
C GLU A 90 13.54 -7.55 -13.69
N LYS A 91 12.99 -6.99 -14.78
CA LYS A 91 13.69 -6.02 -15.63
C LYS A 91 14.13 -4.78 -14.84
N LEU A 92 13.28 -4.31 -13.94
CA LEU A 92 13.52 -3.12 -13.16
C LEU A 92 14.64 -3.32 -12.13
N ILE A 93 14.65 -4.46 -11.43
CA ILE A 93 15.70 -4.84 -10.47
C ILE A 93 17.02 -5.07 -11.19
N GLN A 94 17.01 -5.72 -12.35
CA GLN A 94 18.22 -5.90 -13.17
C GLN A 94 18.86 -4.57 -13.55
N ARG A 95 18.06 -3.56 -13.90
CA ARG A 95 18.56 -2.23 -14.29
C ARG A 95 18.88 -1.33 -13.10
N PHE A 96 18.15 -1.48 -11.99
CA PHE A 96 18.24 -0.63 -10.80
C PHE A 96 18.20 -1.47 -9.51
N PRO A 97 19.32 -2.10 -9.12
CA PRO A 97 19.37 -3.01 -7.98
C PRO A 97 19.15 -2.32 -6.61
N ASP A 98 19.34 -1.00 -6.53
CA ASP A 98 19.22 -0.22 -5.28
C ASP A 98 17.77 0.18 -4.92
N LEU A 99 16.79 -0.35 -5.64
CA LEU A 99 15.38 -0.10 -5.39
C LEU A 99 14.91 -0.88 -4.16
N THR A 100 14.30 -0.16 -3.22
CA THR A 100 13.74 -0.76 -2.00
C THR A 100 12.32 -1.26 -2.23
N ALA A 101 11.80 -2.08 -1.31
CA ALA A 101 10.40 -2.52 -1.35
C ALA A 101 9.41 -1.33 -1.37
N ALA A 102 9.71 -0.22 -0.68
CA ALA A 102 8.89 0.98 -0.71
C ALA A 102 8.92 1.65 -2.10
N ASP A 103 10.08 1.66 -2.76
CA ASP A 103 10.21 2.17 -4.12
C ASP A 103 9.41 1.31 -5.11
N MET A 104 9.46 -0.03 -4.97
CA MET A 104 8.68 -0.95 -5.81
C MET A 104 7.17 -0.75 -5.69
N ARG A 105 6.66 -0.53 -4.48
CA ARG A 105 5.25 -0.21 -4.25
C ARG A 105 4.85 1.08 -4.95
N LEU A 106 5.65 2.15 -4.79
CA LEU A 106 5.41 3.42 -5.46
C LEU A 106 5.41 3.26 -6.99
N ILE A 107 6.38 2.53 -7.54
CA ILE A 107 6.49 2.26 -8.98
C ILE A 107 5.26 1.52 -9.51
N ALA A 108 4.81 0.46 -8.83
CA ALA A 108 3.62 -0.26 -9.26
C ALA A 108 2.37 0.64 -9.28
N LEU A 109 2.17 1.44 -8.23
CA LEU A 109 1.04 2.37 -8.17
C LEU A 109 1.10 3.44 -9.30
N LEU A 110 2.30 3.90 -9.65
CA LEU A 110 2.52 4.80 -10.78
C LEU A 110 2.25 4.11 -12.12
N LYS A 111 2.68 2.85 -12.29
CA LYS A 111 2.50 2.07 -13.53
C LYS A 111 1.02 1.79 -13.83
N ILE A 112 0.19 1.61 -12.81
CA ILE A 112 -1.28 1.50 -12.98
C ILE A 112 -2.00 2.86 -13.07
N ASN A 113 -1.26 3.95 -13.24
CA ASN A 113 -1.77 5.30 -13.47
C ASN A 113 -2.68 5.85 -12.35
N LEU A 114 -2.37 5.54 -11.09
CA LEU A 114 -3.08 6.17 -9.96
C LEU A 114 -2.67 7.64 -9.79
N ASN A 115 -3.62 8.46 -9.36
CA ASN A 115 -3.35 9.86 -9.03
C ASN A 115 -2.55 9.99 -7.72
N ASN A 116 -1.86 11.11 -7.53
CA ASN A 116 -0.99 11.33 -6.36
C ASN A 116 -1.74 11.26 -5.02
N ILE A 117 -3.02 11.64 -4.99
CA ILE A 117 -3.84 11.62 -3.77
C ILE A 117 -4.05 10.16 -3.33
N ASN A 118 -4.49 9.30 -4.25
CA ASN A 118 -4.74 7.90 -4.00
C ASN A 118 -3.44 7.15 -3.67
N ILE A 119 -2.33 7.50 -4.32
CA ILE A 119 -1.00 6.94 -4.00
C ILE A 119 -0.60 7.29 -2.57
N ALA A 120 -0.75 8.55 -2.16
CA ALA A 120 -0.42 8.99 -0.81
C ALA A 120 -1.25 8.25 0.25
N VAL A 121 -2.55 8.09 0.00
CA VAL A 121 -3.46 7.31 0.85
C VAL A 121 -3.02 5.85 0.95
N LEU A 122 -2.76 5.18 -0.18
CA LEU A 122 -2.35 3.77 -0.19
C LEU A 122 -0.97 3.54 0.43
N LEU A 123 -0.07 4.52 0.36
CA LEU A 123 1.23 4.42 1.01
C LEU A 123 1.21 4.86 2.48
N GLY A 124 0.09 5.42 2.97
CA GLY A 124 -0.02 5.96 4.32
C GLY A 124 0.97 7.11 4.57
N ILE A 125 1.13 8.03 3.61
CA ILE A 125 2.04 9.18 3.73
C ILE A 125 1.36 10.48 3.27
N SER A 126 1.94 11.62 3.61
CA SER A 126 1.45 12.92 3.11
C SER A 126 1.80 13.13 1.63
N GLN A 127 1.08 14.04 0.96
CA GLN A 127 1.39 14.39 -0.44
C GLN A 127 2.79 15.00 -0.60
N ASP A 128 3.25 15.78 0.39
CA ASP A 128 4.62 16.30 0.41
C ASP A 128 5.66 15.19 0.54
N SER A 129 5.39 14.21 1.42
CA SER A 129 6.25 13.03 1.55
C SER A 129 6.29 12.22 0.26
N LEU A 130 5.16 12.11 -0.45
CA LEU A 130 5.08 11.49 -1.77
C LEU A 130 5.93 12.26 -2.79
N ARG A 131 5.88 13.59 -2.79
CA ARG A 131 6.71 14.43 -3.68
C ARG A 131 8.19 14.18 -3.46
N VAL A 132 8.63 14.10 -2.21
CA VAL A 132 10.02 13.77 -1.84
C VAL A 132 10.38 12.35 -2.29
N ALA A 133 9.49 11.37 -2.05
CA ALA A 133 9.69 9.99 -2.49
C ALA A 133 9.84 9.87 -4.01
N ARG A 134 8.99 10.56 -4.79
CA ARG A 134 9.10 10.64 -6.26
C ARG A 134 10.41 11.27 -6.69
N HIS A 135 10.84 12.36 -6.05
CA HIS A 135 12.11 12.99 -6.37
C HIS A 135 13.31 12.05 -6.13
N ARG A 136 13.31 11.33 -5.00
CA ARG A 136 14.32 10.30 -4.71
C ARG A 136 14.28 9.17 -5.74
N LEU A 137 13.08 8.71 -6.09
CA LEU A 137 12.89 7.66 -7.09
C LEU A 137 13.44 8.06 -8.46
N ARG A 138 13.19 9.29 -8.91
CA ARG A 138 13.78 9.81 -10.17
C ARG A 138 15.31 9.72 -10.18
N LYS A 139 15.96 10.09 -9.07
CA LYS A 139 17.42 9.98 -8.93
C LYS A 139 17.90 8.53 -9.01
N LYS A 140 17.19 7.60 -8.34
CA LYS A 140 17.51 6.16 -8.41
C LYS A 140 17.36 5.59 -9.81
N LEU A 141 16.34 6.03 -10.55
CA LEU A 141 16.09 5.63 -11.93
C LEU A 141 16.97 6.38 -12.94
N ARG A 142 17.83 7.30 -12.49
CA ARG A 142 18.74 8.12 -13.30
C ARG A 142 18.01 8.89 -14.41
N LEU A 143 16.82 9.40 -14.10
CA LEU A 143 16.03 10.20 -15.05
C LEU A 143 16.60 11.61 -15.20
N GLU A 144 16.61 12.10 -16.43
CA GLU A 144 17.03 13.46 -16.75
C GLU A 144 15.99 14.49 -16.27
N GLN A 145 16.41 15.76 -16.25
CA GLN A 145 15.49 16.86 -15.95
C GLN A 145 14.46 16.98 -17.07
N GLY A 146 13.18 17.00 -16.70
CA GLY A 146 12.07 17.13 -17.65
C GLY A 146 11.43 15.80 -18.08
N GLU A 147 12.10 14.65 -17.91
CA GLU A 147 11.48 13.35 -18.23
C GLU A 147 10.28 13.08 -17.33
N ASP A 148 9.16 12.59 -17.85
CA ASP A 148 8.06 12.19 -16.98
C ASP A 148 8.34 10.82 -16.34
N LEU A 149 8.24 10.77 -15.00
CA LEU A 149 8.47 9.54 -14.24
C LEU A 149 7.42 8.47 -14.58
N ALA A 150 6.15 8.87 -14.72
CA ALA A 150 5.10 7.92 -15.04
C ALA A 150 5.26 7.39 -16.48
N GLY A 151 5.49 8.30 -17.44
CA GLY A 151 5.78 7.95 -18.84
C GLY A 151 6.98 7.00 -18.99
N TYR A 152 8.09 7.27 -18.30
CA TYR A 152 9.25 6.38 -18.32
C TYR A 152 8.92 4.97 -17.83
N LEU A 153 8.19 4.86 -16.70
CA LEU A 153 7.77 3.57 -16.17
C LEU A 153 6.79 2.83 -17.08
N VAL A 154 5.91 3.55 -17.78
CA VAL A 154 5.01 2.98 -18.79
C VAL A 154 5.82 2.38 -19.95
N GLY A 155 6.88 3.06 -20.40
CA GLY A 155 7.76 2.59 -21.48
C GLY A 155 8.59 1.34 -21.15
N ILE A 156 8.76 1.00 -19.87
CA ILE A 156 9.34 -0.28 -19.46
C ILE A 156 8.26 -1.36 -19.64
N SER A 157 8.29 -2.05 -20.78
CA SER A 157 7.45 -3.22 -21.09
C SER A 157 8.28 -4.48 -21.21
#